data_AF-A0A7W9GKA8-F1
#
_entry.id   AF-A0A7W9GKA8-F1
#
_cell.length_a   1.000
_cell.length_b   1.000
_cell.length_c   1.000
_cell.angle_alpha   90.00
_cell.angle_beta   90.00
_cell.angle_gamma   90.00
#
_symmetry.space_group_name_H-M   'P 1'
#
loop_
_entity.id
_entity.type
_entity.pdbx_description
1 polymer ?
#
loop_
_entity_poly.entity_id
_entity_poly.type
_entity_poly.pdbx_seq_one_letter_code
_entity_poly.pdbx_strand_id
1 'polypeptide(L)'
;MPPAHLRVTHQDREHVVEHVKAAYAEGRFDKLEFDDRLERAMTARTHGDLMPIMSELYGTQAVPRLVPLPPPVRPERAPESNERLAAAVGHLLLVVGIPIAGPLILLLTGAKTSPYIRRQALEALNFQLTVVGATVLLPFTVIGVVLIPFIWVAAVVLSIVGGITSLTEGNFRYPMTLRLVK
;
A
#
# COMPACT_ATOMS: atom_id res chain seq x y z
N MET A 1 -10.88 29.01 -3.45
CA MET A 1 -12.02 29.83 -3.90
C MET A 1 -11.52 31.25 -4.09
N PRO A 2 -11.70 31.86 -5.27
CA PRO A 2 -11.39 33.27 -5.49
C PRO A 2 -12.27 34.15 -4.57
N PRO A 3 -11.76 35.29 -4.08
CA PRO A 3 -12.54 36.17 -3.20
C PRO A 3 -13.77 36.78 -3.90
N ALA A 4 -14.91 36.81 -3.21
CA ALA A 4 -16.24 37.15 -3.76
C ALA A 4 -16.36 38.54 -4.42
N HIS A 5 -15.45 39.46 -4.12
CA HIS A 5 -15.43 40.82 -4.67
C HIS A 5 -14.67 40.95 -6.00
N LEU A 6 -14.05 39.87 -6.50
CA LEU A 6 -13.35 39.93 -7.79
C LEU A 6 -14.34 40.07 -8.94
N ARG A 7 -14.06 41.00 -9.85
CA ARG A 7 -14.82 41.16 -11.10
C ARG A 7 -14.74 39.87 -11.92
N VAL A 8 -15.89 39.45 -12.44
CA VAL A 8 -16.03 38.25 -13.28
C VAL A 8 -15.49 38.55 -14.66
N THR A 9 -14.67 37.66 -15.21
CA THR A 9 -14.21 37.79 -16.59
C THR A 9 -15.32 37.40 -17.58
N HIS A 10 -15.16 37.74 -18.86
CA HIS A 10 -16.12 37.28 -19.87
C HIS A 10 -16.16 35.74 -19.96
N GLN A 11 -14.99 35.12 -19.86
CA GLN A 11 -14.80 33.66 -19.88
C GLN A 11 -15.53 32.96 -18.72
N ASP A 12 -15.49 33.55 -17.52
CA ASP A 12 -16.20 33.00 -16.36
C ASP A 12 -17.73 33.05 -16.56
N ARG A 13 -18.25 34.15 -17.14
CA ARG A 13 -19.70 34.25 -17.47
C ARG A 13 -20.11 33.22 -18.51
N GLU A 14 -19.32 33.04 -19.57
CA GLU A 14 -19.60 32.04 -20.61
C GLU A 14 -19.58 30.61 -20.04
N HIS A 15 -18.63 30.31 -19.16
CA HIS A 15 -18.57 28.99 -18.52
C HIS A 15 -19.83 28.69 -17.69
N VAL A 16 -20.37 29.66 -16.95
CA VAL A 16 -21.62 29.47 -16.19
C VAL A 16 -22.80 29.29 -17.12
N VAL A 17 -22.87 30.05 -18.22
CA VAL A 17 -23.93 29.92 -19.23
C VAL A 17 -23.96 28.52 -19.85
N GLU A 18 -22.81 27.94 -20.18
CA GLU A 18 -22.74 26.59 -20.71
C GLU A 18 -23.26 25.55 -19.72
N HIS A 19 -22.96 25.71 -18.42
CA HIS A 19 -23.49 24.80 -17.41
C HIS A 19 -25.00 24.96 -17.19
N VAL A 20 -25.54 26.18 -17.28
CA VAL A 20 -26.99 26.43 -17.21
C VAL A 20 -27.72 25.79 -18.40
N LYS A 21 -27.14 25.87 -19.62
CA LYS A 21 -27.66 25.19 -20.81
C LYS A 21 -27.63 23.67 -20.68
N ALA A 22 -26.54 23.11 -20.15
CA ALA A 22 -26.42 21.68 -19.92
C ALA A 22 -27.50 21.17 -18.96
N ALA A 23 -27.73 21.87 -17.84
CA ALA A 23 -28.76 21.48 -16.87
C ALA A 23 -30.20 21.61 -17.43
N TYR A 24 -30.46 22.58 -18.33
CA TYR A 24 -31.74 22.65 -19.05
C TYR A 24 -31.93 21.48 -20.01
N ALA A 25 -30.88 21.08 -20.75
CA ALA A 25 -30.91 19.91 -21.63
C ALA A 25 -31.12 18.59 -20.85
N GLU A 26 -30.64 18.52 -19.62
CA GLU A 26 -30.88 17.42 -18.67
C GLU A 26 -32.29 17.44 -18.05
N GLY A 27 -33.12 18.46 -18.35
CA GLY A 27 -34.47 18.60 -17.82
C GLY A 27 -34.53 19.02 -16.35
N ARG A 28 -33.44 19.54 -15.80
CA ARG A 28 -33.35 19.93 -14.37
C ARG A 28 -33.96 21.30 -14.07
N PHE A 29 -34.19 22.11 -15.09
CA PHE A 29 -34.86 23.41 -15.01
C PHE A 29 -35.94 23.49 -16.08
N ASP A 30 -37.04 24.17 -15.77
CA ASP A 30 -38.02 24.52 -16.78
C ASP A 30 -37.53 25.70 -17.66
N LYS A 31 -38.28 26.03 -18.72
CA LYS A 31 -37.89 27.09 -19.65
C LYS A 31 -37.85 28.48 -19.00
N LEU A 32 -38.78 28.78 -18.10
CA LEU A 32 -38.84 30.08 -17.43
C LEU A 32 -37.68 30.24 -16.45
N GLU A 33 -37.37 29.17 -15.75
CA GLU A 33 -36.24 29.04 -14.84
C GLU A 33 -34.89 29.13 -15.54
N PHE A 34 -34.78 28.58 -16.75
CA PHE A 34 -33.60 28.69 -17.60
C PHE A 34 -33.40 30.13 -18.08
N ASP A 35 -34.45 30.78 -18.59
CA ASP A 35 -34.38 32.14 -19.12
C ASP A 35 -33.93 33.13 -18.02
N ASP A 36 -34.48 33.02 -16.81
CA ASP A 36 -34.10 33.86 -15.65
C ASP A 36 -32.64 33.63 -15.20
N ARG A 37 -32.17 32.37 -15.20
CA ARG A 37 -30.79 32.03 -14.81
C ARG A 37 -29.77 32.47 -15.86
N LEU A 38 -30.13 32.40 -17.14
CA LEU A 38 -29.30 32.87 -18.25
C LEU A 38 -29.10 34.39 -18.18
N GLU A 39 -30.18 35.13 -17.91
CA GLU A 39 -30.12 36.58 -17.77
C GLU A 39 -29.27 37.00 -16.56
N ARG A 40 -29.47 36.36 -15.40
CA ARG A 40 -28.66 36.60 -14.19
C ARG A 40 -27.17 36.30 -14.40
N ALA A 41 -26.83 35.21 -15.11
CA ALA A 41 -25.44 34.86 -15.41
C ALA A 41 -24.75 35.87 -16.34
N MET A 42 -25.47 36.38 -17.35
CA MET A 42 -24.93 37.34 -18.32
C MET A 42 -24.77 38.76 -17.74
N THR A 43 -25.60 39.11 -16.76
CA THR A 43 -25.60 40.43 -16.08
C THR A 43 -24.70 40.48 -14.85
N ALA A 44 -24.24 39.33 -14.33
CA ALA A 44 -23.34 39.23 -13.19
C ALA A 44 -22.03 40.02 -13.40
N ARG A 45 -21.64 40.80 -12.39
CA ARG A 45 -20.43 41.64 -12.43
C ARG A 45 -19.34 41.16 -11.50
N THR A 46 -19.71 40.47 -10.42
CA THR A 46 -18.78 39.97 -9.39
C THR A 46 -18.90 38.47 -9.18
N HIS A 47 -17.81 37.82 -8.76
CA HIS A 47 -17.81 36.38 -8.52
C HIS A 47 -18.86 36.00 -7.47
N GLY A 48 -19.13 36.89 -6.51
CA GLY A 48 -20.22 36.73 -5.53
C GLY A 48 -21.62 36.67 -6.15
N ASP A 49 -21.86 37.32 -7.30
CA ASP A 49 -23.16 37.29 -8.00
C ASP A 49 -23.39 35.96 -8.73
N LEU A 50 -22.32 35.26 -9.11
CA LEU A 50 -22.38 33.93 -9.73
C LEU A 50 -22.48 32.80 -8.70
N MET A 51 -22.05 33.02 -7.45
CA MET A 51 -22.05 32.00 -6.39
C MET A 51 -23.44 31.37 -6.13
N PRO A 52 -24.56 32.13 -6.09
CA PRO A 52 -25.89 31.54 -5.94
C PRO A 52 -26.22 30.59 -7.09
N ILE A 53 -25.98 31.01 -8.34
CA ILE A 53 -26.24 30.22 -9.55
C ILE A 53 -25.41 28.93 -9.53
N MET A 54 -24.12 29.03 -9.20
CA MET A 54 -23.22 27.86 -9.09
C MET A 54 -23.64 26.93 -7.95
N SER A 55 -24.06 27.48 -6.80
CA SER A 55 -24.53 26.66 -5.68
C SER A 55 -25.81 25.89 -5.99
N GLU A 56 -26.72 26.49 -6.76
CA GLU A 56 -27.95 25.84 -7.24
C GLU A 56 -27.66 24.78 -8.30
N LEU A 57 -26.74 25.08 -9.22
CA LEU A 57 -26.40 24.22 -10.35
C LEU A 57 -25.61 22.97 -9.91
N TYR A 58 -24.68 23.14 -8.99
CA TYR A 58 -23.81 22.07 -8.48
C TYR A 58 -24.21 21.54 -7.09
N GLY A 59 -25.43 21.87 -6.61
CA GLY A 59 -25.94 21.62 -5.26
C GLY A 59 -25.29 20.44 -4.52
N THR A 60 -24.64 20.75 -3.38
CA THR A 60 -24.02 19.79 -2.44
C THR A 60 -23.22 18.64 -3.08
N GLN A 61 -22.69 18.81 -4.30
CA GLN A 61 -21.64 17.94 -4.80
C GLN A 61 -20.38 18.30 -4.02
N ALA A 62 -20.22 17.60 -2.89
CA ALA A 62 -19.00 17.55 -2.13
C ALA A 62 -17.85 17.44 -3.14
N VAL A 63 -17.01 18.49 -3.20
CA VAL A 63 -15.72 18.46 -3.88
C VAL A 63 -15.14 17.08 -3.58
N PRO A 64 -14.86 16.22 -4.58
CA PRO A 64 -14.30 14.91 -4.32
C PRO A 64 -13.11 15.14 -3.41
N ARG A 65 -13.23 14.71 -2.15
CA ARG A 65 -12.13 14.83 -1.19
C ARG A 65 -11.00 14.09 -1.89
N LEU A 66 -9.97 14.82 -2.35
CA LEU A 66 -8.81 14.24 -2.99
C LEU A 66 -8.28 13.22 -2.00
N VAL A 67 -8.63 11.95 -2.20
CA VAL A 67 -8.02 10.84 -1.49
C VAL A 67 -6.57 10.94 -1.92
N PRO A 68 -5.61 11.12 -0.99
CA PRO A 68 -4.21 11.13 -1.35
C PRO A 68 -3.96 9.89 -2.22
N LEU A 69 -3.56 10.12 -3.48
CA LEU A 69 -3.20 9.03 -4.36
C LEU A 69 -2.15 8.20 -3.61
N PRO A 70 -2.33 6.86 -3.49
CA PRO A 70 -1.30 6.02 -2.93
C PRO A 70 0.02 6.38 -3.64
N PRO A 71 1.14 6.53 -2.91
CA PRO A 71 2.41 6.83 -3.54
C PRO A 71 2.65 5.81 -4.66
N PRO A 72 3.12 6.24 -5.84
CA PRO A 72 3.32 5.34 -6.96
C PRO A 72 4.21 4.19 -6.52
N VAL A 73 3.67 2.96 -6.57
CA VAL A 73 4.41 1.74 -6.24
C VAL A 73 5.51 1.60 -7.29
N ARG A 74 6.73 2.01 -6.95
CA ARG A 74 7.88 1.78 -7.82
C ARG A 74 8.07 0.28 -7.94
N PRO A 75 8.08 -0.29 -9.16
CA PRO A 75 8.38 -1.70 -9.34
C PRO A 75 9.76 -1.96 -8.73
N GLU A 76 9.81 -2.92 -7.82
CA GLU A 76 11.02 -3.28 -7.12
C GLU A 76 12.03 -3.85 -8.11
N ARG A 77 13.28 -3.39 -8.03
CA ARG A 77 14.38 -3.92 -8.84
C ARG A 77 14.44 -5.44 -8.64
N ALA A 78 14.57 -6.19 -9.73
CA ALA A 78 14.80 -7.63 -9.65
C ALA A 78 16.08 -7.92 -8.82
N PRO A 79 16.05 -8.86 -7.88
CA PRO A 79 17.18 -9.13 -7.00
C PRO A 79 18.36 -9.69 -7.79
N GLU A 80 19.58 -9.24 -7.48
CA GLU A 80 20.79 -9.73 -8.14
C GLU A 80 21.18 -11.14 -7.66
N SER A 81 21.99 -11.86 -8.44
CA SER A 81 22.44 -13.22 -8.10
C SER A 81 23.08 -13.33 -6.71
N ASN A 82 23.89 -12.33 -6.33
CA ASN A 82 24.55 -12.31 -5.02
C ASN A 82 23.53 -12.13 -3.88
N GLU A 83 22.47 -11.35 -4.09
CA GLU A 83 21.40 -11.15 -3.10
C GLU A 83 20.60 -12.44 -2.90
N ARG A 84 20.33 -13.17 -3.99
CA ARG A 84 19.65 -14.48 -3.96
C ARG A 84 20.47 -15.54 -3.22
N LEU A 85 21.77 -15.59 -3.50
CA LEU A 85 22.69 -16.50 -2.80
C LEU A 85 22.75 -16.14 -1.30
N ALA A 86 22.91 -14.86 -0.98
CA ALA A 86 22.95 -14.39 0.39
C ALA A 86 21.65 -14.74 1.14
N ALA A 87 20.48 -14.53 0.51
CA ALA A 87 19.18 -14.92 1.05
C ALA A 87 19.10 -16.43 1.29
N ALA A 88 19.52 -17.24 0.33
CA ALA A 88 19.50 -18.70 0.44
C ALA A 88 20.33 -19.20 1.63
N VAL A 89 21.52 -18.64 1.82
CA VAL A 89 22.39 -18.93 2.96
C VAL A 89 21.69 -18.58 4.27
N GLY A 90 21.01 -17.43 4.35
CA GLY A 90 20.24 -17.03 5.54
C GLY A 90 19.19 -18.06 5.98
N HIS A 91 18.56 -18.77 5.04
CA HIS A 91 17.59 -19.83 5.35
C HIS A 91 18.24 -21.13 5.83
N LEU A 92 19.40 -21.48 5.28
CA LEU A 92 20.07 -22.76 5.51
C LEU A 92 20.87 -22.82 6.82
N LEU A 93 21.22 -21.67 7.43
CA LEU A 93 22.00 -21.67 8.68
C LEU A 93 21.28 -22.29 9.89
N LEU A 94 19.96 -22.47 9.83
CA LEU A 94 19.22 -23.30 10.79
C LEU A 94 19.78 -24.74 10.84
N VAL A 95 20.14 -25.30 9.68
CA VAL A 95 20.61 -26.68 9.53
C VAL A 95 22.00 -26.88 10.13
N VAL A 96 22.81 -25.82 10.18
CA VAL A 96 24.20 -25.84 10.67
C VAL A 96 24.27 -25.54 12.18
N GLY A 97 23.13 -25.34 12.84
CA GLY A 97 23.07 -25.16 14.31
C GLY A 97 23.30 -23.73 14.80
N ILE A 98 23.39 -22.75 13.89
CA ILE A 98 23.50 -21.33 14.24
C ILE A 98 22.34 -20.56 13.59
N PRO A 99 21.09 -20.83 13.99
CA PRO A 99 19.91 -20.34 13.28
C PRO A 99 19.93 -18.82 13.16
N ILE A 100 19.95 -18.12 14.29
CA ILE A 100 19.71 -16.66 14.35
C ILE A 100 20.81 -15.84 13.66
N ALA A 101 22.06 -16.30 13.67
CA ALA A 101 23.19 -15.51 13.18
C ALA A 101 23.10 -15.23 11.69
N GLY A 102 22.68 -16.20 10.87
CA GLY A 102 22.57 -16.05 9.41
C GLY A 102 21.70 -14.88 8.97
N PRO A 103 20.39 -14.90 9.27
CA PRO A 103 19.52 -13.79 8.90
C PRO A 103 19.86 -12.50 9.64
N LEU A 104 20.38 -12.55 10.87
CA LEU A 104 20.80 -11.33 11.56
C LEU A 104 21.98 -10.64 10.85
N ILE A 105 22.99 -11.40 10.42
CA ILE A 105 24.11 -10.87 9.63
C ILE A 105 23.58 -10.27 8.32
N LEU A 106 22.65 -10.95 7.64
CA LEU A 106 22.00 -10.44 6.43
C LEU A 106 21.24 -9.12 6.68
N LEU A 107 20.54 -9.01 7.81
CA LEU A 107 19.85 -7.79 8.20
C LEU A 107 20.81 -6.63 8.47
N LEU A 108 21.95 -6.91 9.11
CA LEU A 108 22.94 -5.88 9.42
C LEU A 108 23.71 -5.41 8.18
N THR A 109 23.93 -6.30 7.20
CA THR A 109 24.79 -6.02 6.04
C THR A 109 24.02 -5.63 4.78
N GLY A 110 22.90 -6.28 4.49
CA GLY A 110 22.20 -6.16 3.21
C GLY A 110 20.81 -5.53 3.29
N ALA A 111 20.16 -5.47 4.45
CA ALA A 111 18.77 -5.03 4.52
C ALA A 111 18.53 -3.55 4.24
N LYS A 112 19.54 -2.68 4.41
CA LYS A 112 19.45 -1.26 4.04
C LYS A 112 19.60 -1.05 2.54
N THR A 113 20.26 -1.98 1.86
CA THR A 113 20.67 -1.86 0.45
C THR A 113 19.71 -2.58 -0.47
N SER A 114 19.18 -3.73 -0.04
CA SER A 114 18.25 -4.56 -0.81
C SER A 114 16.98 -4.84 -0.02
N PRO A 115 15.81 -4.37 -0.50
CA PRO A 115 14.54 -4.70 0.12
C PRO A 115 14.17 -6.20 -0.03
N TYR A 116 14.78 -6.90 -1.00
CA TYR A 116 14.67 -8.35 -1.16
C TYR A 116 15.40 -9.09 -0.02
N ILE A 117 16.67 -8.74 0.23
CA ILE A 117 17.44 -9.31 1.36
C ILE A 117 16.72 -9.06 2.67
N ARG A 118 16.22 -7.84 2.90
CA ARG A 118 15.47 -7.50 4.11
C ARG A 118 14.28 -8.43 4.32
N ARG A 119 13.49 -8.67 3.27
CA ARG A 119 12.31 -9.55 3.35
C ARG A 119 12.68 -10.99 3.69
N GLN A 120 13.61 -11.59 2.94
CA GLN A 120 13.99 -12.99 3.16
C GLN A 120 14.65 -13.19 4.53
N ALA A 121 15.49 -12.25 4.95
CA ALA A 121 16.13 -12.30 6.25
C ALA A 121 15.13 -12.17 7.42
N LEU A 122 14.13 -11.28 7.31
CA LEU A 122 13.06 -11.19 8.31
C LEU A 122 12.23 -12.48 8.39
N GLU A 123 11.94 -13.09 7.25
CA GLU A 123 11.12 -14.31 7.22
C GLU A 123 11.88 -15.53 7.76
N ALA A 124 13.17 -15.65 7.44
CA ALA A 124 14.07 -16.64 8.04
C ALA A 124 14.22 -16.42 9.56
N LEU A 125 14.45 -15.18 10.00
CA LEU A 125 14.64 -14.85 11.41
C LEU A 125 13.40 -15.19 12.25
N ASN A 126 12.22 -14.75 11.80
CA ASN A 126 10.96 -15.02 12.49
C ASN A 126 10.70 -16.54 12.59
N PHE A 127 10.95 -17.28 11.52
CA PHE A 127 10.77 -18.74 11.52
C PHE A 127 11.74 -19.42 12.49
N GLN A 128 13.03 -19.10 12.41
CA GLN A 128 14.04 -19.65 13.29
C GLN A 128 13.79 -19.33 14.76
N LEU A 129 13.35 -18.10 15.07
CA LEU A 129 12.98 -17.72 16.43
C LEU A 129 11.75 -18.51 16.92
N THR A 130 10.80 -18.80 16.02
CA THR A 130 9.65 -19.67 16.32
C THR A 130 10.11 -21.09 16.66
N VAL A 131 10.99 -21.68 15.85
CA VAL A 131 11.52 -23.04 16.06
C VAL A 131 12.37 -23.13 17.34
N VAL A 132 13.25 -22.16 17.57
CA VAL A 132 14.08 -22.09 18.79
C VAL A 132 13.19 -21.92 20.02
N GLY A 133 12.21 -21.00 19.99
CA GLY A 133 11.26 -20.81 21.07
C GLY A 133 10.46 -22.07 21.38
N ALA A 134 9.95 -22.75 20.36
CA ALA A 134 9.25 -24.03 20.51
C ALA A 134 10.17 -25.12 21.10
N THR A 135 11.42 -25.19 20.67
CA THR A 135 12.41 -26.17 21.18
C THR A 135 12.72 -25.95 22.66
N VAL A 136 12.72 -24.70 23.14
CA VAL A 136 12.94 -24.37 24.56
C VAL A 136 11.69 -24.59 25.41
N LEU A 137 10.49 -24.33 24.87
CA LEU A 137 9.24 -24.37 25.62
C LEU A 137 8.57 -25.76 25.65
N LEU A 138 8.63 -26.54 24.58
CA LEU A 138 7.96 -27.85 24.52
C LEU A 138 8.46 -28.90 25.53
N PRO A 139 9.76 -28.93 25.94
CA PRO A 139 10.26 -29.90 26.90
C PRO A 139 9.59 -29.88 28.29
N PHE A 140 8.86 -28.82 28.65
CA PHE A 140 8.08 -28.77 29.90
C PHE A 140 6.93 -29.80 29.94
N THR A 141 6.63 -30.47 28.82
CA THR A 141 5.61 -31.52 28.73
C THR A 141 6.18 -32.77 28.05
N VAL A 142 5.73 -33.96 28.46
CA VAL A 142 6.14 -35.24 27.84
C VAL A 142 5.79 -35.27 26.34
N ILE A 143 4.59 -34.79 25.98
CA ILE A 143 4.12 -34.70 24.59
C ILE A 143 5.04 -33.78 23.78
N GLY A 144 5.41 -32.64 24.34
CA GLY A 144 6.29 -31.69 23.68
C GLY A 144 7.67 -32.27 23.37
N VAL A 145 8.27 -33.04 24.29
CA VAL A 145 9.55 -33.73 24.04
C VAL A 145 9.46 -34.67 22.83
N VAL A 146 8.37 -35.43 22.72
CA VAL A 146 8.15 -36.35 21.59
C VAL A 146 7.96 -35.62 20.26
N LEU A 147 7.39 -34.40 20.26
CA LEU A 147 7.15 -33.61 19.06
C LEU A 147 8.39 -32.91 18.50
N ILE A 148 9.39 -32.60 19.34
CA ILE A 148 10.62 -31.89 18.95
C ILE A 148 11.31 -32.50 17.71
N PRO A 149 11.61 -33.82 17.63
CA PRO A 149 12.28 -34.37 16.44
C PRO A 149 11.46 -34.15 15.15
N PHE A 150 10.13 -34.26 15.21
CA PHE A 150 9.26 -34.01 14.05
C PHE A 150 9.29 -32.55 13.63
N ILE A 151 9.30 -31.62 14.59
CA ILE A 151 9.42 -30.18 14.34
C ILE A 151 10.76 -29.87 13.67
N TRP A 152 11.86 -30.46 14.12
CA TRP A 152 13.17 -30.25 13.51
C TRP A 152 13.25 -30.78 12.08
N VAL A 153 12.68 -31.96 11.80
CA VAL A 153 12.58 -32.48 10.43
C VAL A 153 11.79 -31.51 9.54
N ALA A 154 10.61 -31.08 9.99
CA ALA A 154 9.80 -30.12 9.25
C ALA A 154 10.55 -28.80 9.05
N ALA A 155 11.29 -28.33 10.06
CA ALA A 155 12.01 -27.08 9.99
C ALA A 155 13.19 -27.13 9.02
N VAL A 156 13.94 -28.24 8.97
CA VAL A 156 14.99 -28.46 7.99
C VAL A 156 14.41 -28.46 6.57
N VAL A 157 13.32 -29.20 6.34
CA VAL A 157 12.66 -29.24 5.02
C VAL A 157 12.22 -27.84 4.61
N LEU A 158 11.52 -27.11 5.48
CA LEU A 158 11.06 -25.74 5.18
C LEU A 158 12.24 -24.78 4.96
N SER A 159 13.35 -24.92 5.67
CA SER A 159 14.56 -24.13 5.45
C SER A 159 15.23 -24.41 4.11
N ILE A 160 15.26 -25.67 3.67
CA ILE A 160 15.77 -26.03 2.34
C ILE A 160 14.86 -25.43 1.26
N VAL A 161 13.54 -25.58 1.41
CA VAL A 161 12.58 -25.00 0.46
C VAL A 161 12.73 -23.47 0.41
N GLY A 162 12.85 -22.80 1.57
CA GLY A 162 13.12 -21.37 1.64
C GLY A 162 14.41 -20.97 0.94
N GLY A 163 15.49 -21.73 1.14
CA GLY A 163 16.76 -21.47 0.46
C GLY A 163 16.71 -21.68 -1.05
N ILE A 164 16.02 -22.72 -1.54
CA ILE A 164 15.88 -22.98 -2.97
C ILE A 164 15.00 -21.92 -3.63
N THR A 165 13.88 -21.58 -3.01
CA THR A 165 12.94 -20.58 -3.54
C THR A 165 13.55 -19.18 -3.60
N SER A 166 14.47 -18.83 -2.70
CA SER A 166 15.20 -17.55 -2.79
C SER A 166 16.19 -17.50 -3.97
N LEU A 167 16.63 -18.65 -4.51
CA LEU A 167 17.49 -18.67 -5.70
C LEU A 167 16.73 -18.36 -7.01
N THR A 168 15.41 -18.62 -7.05
CA THR A 168 14.60 -18.57 -8.27
C THR A 168 13.62 -17.39 -8.34
N GLU A 169 13.81 -16.34 -7.53
CA GLU A 169 12.92 -15.15 -7.42
C GLU A 169 11.60 -15.35 -6.65
N GLY A 170 11.52 -16.37 -5.79
CA GLY A 170 10.32 -16.59 -4.97
C GLY A 170 10.21 -15.66 -3.76
N ASN A 171 9.03 -15.06 -3.55
CA ASN A 171 8.64 -14.45 -2.27
C ASN A 171 8.23 -15.55 -1.28
N PHE A 172 9.20 -16.33 -0.82
CA PHE A 172 8.94 -17.43 0.11
C PHE A 172 8.47 -16.92 1.48
N ARG A 173 7.45 -17.58 2.02
CA ARG A 173 6.90 -17.29 3.34
C ARG A 173 6.71 -18.59 4.09
N TYR A 174 7.35 -18.69 5.25
CA TYR A 174 7.23 -19.86 6.09
C TYR A 174 5.79 -20.02 6.62
N PRO A 175 5.20 -21.23 6.54
CA PRO A 175 3.96 -21.53 7.23
C PRO A 175 4.20 -21.65 8.74
N MET A 176 3.19 -21.33 9.56
CA MET A 176 3.21 -21.49 11.02
C MET A 176 4.35 -20.72 11.73
N THR A 177 4.67 -19.52 11.25
CA THR A 177 5.70 -18.64 11.83
C THR A 177 5.11 -17.49 12.65
N LEU A 178 5.66 -17.24 13.84
CA LEU A 178 5.36 -16.05 14.63
C LEU A 178 6.16 -14.84 14.08
N ARG A 179 5.45 -13.80 13.62
CA ARG A 179 6.04 -12.58 13.04
C ARG A 179 6.35 -11.55 14.14
N LEU A 180 7.48 -11.75 14.79
CA LEU A 180 7.94 -10.91 15.91
C LEU A 180 8.65 -9.64 15.41
N VAL A 181 9.38 -9.74 14.30
CA VAL A 181 10.16 -8.64 13.71
C VAL A 181 9.52 -8.19 12.37
N LYS A 182 9.41 -6.87 12.14
CA LYS A 182 8.77 -6.22 10.98
C LYS A 182 9.71 -5.26 10.23
#